data_AF-A0A497X403-F1
#
_entry.id   AF-A0A497X403-F1
#
_cell.length_a   1.000
_cell.length_b   1.000
_cell.length_c   1.000
_cell.angle_alpha   90.00
_cell.angle_beta   90.00
_cell.angle_gamma   90.00
#
_symmetry.space_group_name_H-M   'P 1'
#
loop_
_entity.id
_entity.type
_entity.pdbx_description
1 polymer ?
#
loop_
_entity_poly.entity_id
_entity_poly.type
_entity_poly.pdbx_seq_one_letter_code
_entity_poly.pdbx_strand_id
1 'polypeptide(L)'
;MLHRKLKEARLGAGLTMEAAAEKLSLTQSTISRIEAGDTGVTSQRLVDLASAYGVSPSALLDGSVVRSMSETDLDRLGMVIEFVEASLADAKPRPQPSQIKDVVVTIFKQETAIAWETGASFDPSRYQDLVALLFKQKGQAR
;
A
#
# COMPACT_ATOMS: atom_id res chain seq x y z
N MET A 1 1.88 -22.28 -1.52
CA MET A 1 2.41 -20.94 -1.17
C MET A 1 2.30 -19.98 -2.35
N LEU A 2 2.94 -20.25 -3.49
CA LEU A 2 2.87 -19.40 -4.70
C LEU A 2 1.45 -19.16 -5.23
N HIS A 3 0.65 -20.23 -5.42
CA HIS A 3 -0.69 -20.13 -6.00
C HIS A 3 -1.66 -19.25 -5.18
N ARG A 4 -1.54 -19.32 -3.85
CA ARG A 4 -2.26 -18.45 -2.93
C ARG A 4 -1.83 -16.98 -3.09
N LYS A 5 -0.53 -16.71 -3.23
CA LYS A 5 -0.01 -15.35 -3.47
C LYS A 5 -0.45 -14.78 -4.81
N LEU A 6 -0.55 -15.61 -5.85
CA LEU A 6 -1.10 -15.19 -7.14
C LEU A 6 -2.55 -14.72 -7.00
N LYS A 7 -3.37 -15.47 -6.25
CA LYS A 7 -4.74 -15.08 -5.92
C LYS A 7 -4.81 -13.78 -5.11
N GLU A 8 -3.98 -13.66 -4.08
CA GLU A 8 -3.91 -12.46 -3.23
C GLU A 8 -3.46 -11.23 -4.04
N ALA A 9 -2.46 -11.37 -4.91
CA ALA A 9 -2.00 -10.29 -5.80
C ALA A 9 -3.06 -9.87 -6.81
N ARG A 10 -3.78 -10.83 -7.42
CA ARG A 10 -4.90 -10.52 -8.32
C ARG A 10 -5.99 -9.72 -7.61
N LEU A 11 -6.37 -10.15 -6.40
CA LEU A 11 -7.36 -9.45 -5.59
C LEU A 11 -6.87 -8.06 -5.16
N GLY A 12 -5.58 -7.93 -4.79
CA GLY A 12 -4.95 -6.64 -4.48
C GLY A 12 -4.91 -5.67 -5.67
N ALA A 13 -4.88 -6.20 -6.90
CA ALA A 13 -5.02 -5.42 -8.13
C ALA A 13 -6.49 -5.11 -8.48
N GLY A 14 -7.46 -5.53 -7.66
CA GLY A 14 -8.89 -5.31 -7.90
C GLY A 14 -9.47 -6.11 -9.08
N LEU A 15 -8.78 -7.16 -9.54
CA LEU A 15 -9.17 -7.90 -10.74
C LEU A 15 -10.00 -9.14 -10.40
N THR A 16 -11.08 -9.37 -11.16
CA THR A 16 -11.76 -10.68 -11.20
C THR A 16 -10.91 -11.71 -11.96
N MET A 17 -11.25 -12.99 -11.88
CA MET A 17 -10.53 -14.02 -12.64
C MET A 17 -10.70 -13.82 -14.15
N GLU A 18 -11.89 -13.37 -14.56
CA GLU A 18 -12.25 -13.05 -15.94
C GLU A 18 -11.43 -11.85 -16.45
N ALA A 19 -11.39 -10.76 -15.69
CA ALA A 19 -10.62 -9.57 -16.07
C ALA A 19 -9.10 -9.84 -16.13
N ALA A 20 -8.59 -10.66 -15.19
CA ALA A 20 -7.20 -11.11 -15.22
C ALA A 20 -6.93 -12.00 -16.45
N ALA A 21 -7.87 -12.89 -16.80
CA ALA A 21 -7.77 -13.76 -17.94
C ALA A 21 -7.72 -12.96 -19.25
N GLU A 22 -8.62 -11.99 -19.43
CA GLU A 22 -8.62 -11.08 -20.58
C GLU A 22 -7.29 -10.33 -20.71
N LYS A 23 -6.80 -9.75 -19.61
CA LYS A 23 -5.53 -9.00 -19.57
C LYS A 23 -4.31 -9.86 -19.95
N LEU A 24 -4.38 -11.16 -19.68
CA LEU A 24 -3.30 -12.13 -19.94
C LEU A 24 -3.51 -12.95 -21.21
N SER A 25 -4.58 -12.70 -21.98
CA SER A 25 -4.99 -13.53 -23.12
C SER A 25 -5.11 -15.02 -22.75
N LEU A 26 -5.70 -15.29 -21.58
CA LEU A 26 -5.97 -16.62 -21.03
C LEU A 26 -7.46 -16.83 -20.86
N THR A 27 -7.85 -18.05 -20.49
CA THR A 27 -9.23 -18.34 -20.05
C THR A 27 -9.35 -18.18 -18.54
N GLN A 28 -10.54 -17.81 -18.06
CA GLN A 28 -10.86 -17.79 -16.63
C GLN A 28 -10.54 -19.14 -15.95
N SER A 29 -10.88 -20.25 -16.61
CA SER A 29 -10.58 -21.60 -16.12
C SER A 29 -9.09 -21.87 -15.96
N THR A 30 -8.24 -21.22 -16.76
CA THR A 30 -6.78 -21.31 -16.63
C THR A 30 -6.30 -20.53 -15.42
N ILE A 31 -6.82 -19.32 -15.18
CA ILE A 31 -6.51 -18.54 -13.97
C ILE A 31 -6.94 -19.30 -12.70
N SER A 32 -8.15 -19.87 -12.69
CA SER A 32 -8.63 -20.66 -11.56
C SER A 32 -7.73 -21.86 -11.25
N ARG A 33 -7.31 -22.62 -12.26
CA ARG A 33 -6.41 -23.78 -12.09
C ARG A 33 -5.01 -23.36 -11.62
N ILE A 34 -4.50 -22.24 -12.11
CA ILE A 34 -3.23 -21.67 -11.65
C ILE A 34 -3.30 -21.28 -10.16
N GLU A 35 -4.42 -20.67 -9.71
CA GLU A 35 -4.61 -20.25 -8.32
C GLU A 35 -4.92 -21.41 -7.38
N ALA A 36 -5.53 -22.48 -7.88
CA ALA A 36 -5.74 -23.73 -7.15
C ALA A 36 -4.44 -24.55 -7.00
N GLY A 37 -3.46 -24.33 -7.89
CA GLY A 37 -2.22 -25.10 -7.94
C GLY A 37 -2.30 -26.36 -8.82
N ASP A 38 -3.39 -26.52 -9.56
CA ASP A 38 -3.60 -27.64 -10.48
C ASP A 38 -2.77 -27.51 -11.76
N THR A 39 -2.20 -26.33 -12.02
CA THR A 39 -1.33 -26.07 -13.17
C THR A 39 -0.04 -25.38 -12.72
N GLY A 40 1.09 -25.96 -13.11
CA GLY A 40 2.41 -25.37 -12.88
C GLY A 40 2.58 -24.06 -13.65
N VAL A 41 3.24 -23.10 -13.02
CA VAL A 41 3.49 -21.77 -13.59
C VAL A 41 4.94 -21.71 -14.05
N THR A 42 5.17 -21.41 -15.33
CA THR A 42 6.53 -21.19 -15.85
C THR A 42 7.07 -19.84 -15.39
N SER A 43 8.40 -19.68 -15.40
CA SER A 43 9.04 -18.40 -15.04
C SER A 43 8.54 -17.23 -15.89
N GLN A 44 8.34 -17.44 -17.20
CA GLN A 44 7.78 -16.41 -18.08
C GLN A 44 6.35 -16.06 -17.68
N ARG A 45 5.49 -17.07 -17.42
CA ARG A 45 4.11 -16.83 -17.04
C ARG A 45 4.00 -16.12 -15.69
N LEU A 46 4.91 -16.42 -14.77
CA LEU A 46 5.00 -15.75 -13.49
C LEU A 46 5.29 -14.25 -13.66
N VAL A 47 6.19 -13.88 -14.57
CA VAL A 47 6.49 -12.48 -14.90
C VAL A 47 5.27 -11.78 -15.49
N ASP A 48 4.56 -12.44 -16.41
CA ASP A 48 3.34 -11.90 -17.02
C ASP A 48 2.26 -11.65 -15.95
N LEU A 49 2.04 -12.62 -15.05
CA LEU A 49 1.09 -12.53 -13.94
C LEU A 49 1.46 -11.38 -12.98
N ALA A 50 2.74 -11.28 -12.61
CA ALA A 50 3.23 -10.23 -11.73
C ALA A 50 2.99 -8.84 -12.33
N SER A 51 3.31 -8.66 -13.62
CA SER A 51 3.06 -7.43 -14.35
C SER A 51 1.56 -7.10 -14.42
N ALA A 52 0.71 -8.08 -14.74
CA ALA A 52 -0.73 -7.89 -14.81
C ALA A 52 -1.34 -7.46 -13.47
N TYR A 53 -0.76 -7.92 -12.35
CA TYR A 53 -1.21 -7.66 -10.98
C TYR A 53 -0.48 -6.47 -10.31
N GLY A 54 0.47 -5.82 -11.00
CA GLY A 54 1.20 -4.67 -10.46
C GLY A 54 2.15 -5.02 -9.32
N VAL A 55 2.68 -6.25 -9.29
CA VAL A 55 3.66 -6.70 -8.29
C VAL A 55 4.96 -7.17 -8.96
N SER A 56 6.06 -7.25 -8.21
CA SER A 56 7.29 -7.84 -8.73
C SER A 56 7.21 -9.37 -8.75
N PRO A 57 7.88 -10.05 -9.70
CA PRO A 57 7.97 -11.52 -9.69
C PRO A 57 8.59 -12.07 -8.40
N SER A 58 9.53 -11.35 -7.78
CA SER A 58 10.12 -11.70 -6.49
C SER A 58 9.11 -11.66 -5.34
N ALA A 59 8.13 -10.73 -5.34
CA ALA A 59 7.10 -10.66 -4.31
C ALA A 59 6.18 -11.91 -4.30
N LEU A 60 6.03 -12.56 -5.45
CA LEU A 60 5.27 -13.81 -5.61
C LEU A 60 6.07 -15.04 -5.15
N LEU A 61 7.40 -15.01 -5.28
CA LEU A 61 8.30 -16.14 -4.99
C LEU A 61 8.79 -16.16 -3.54
N ASP A 62 9.14 -15.01 -2.97
CA ASP A 62 9.77 -14.96 -1.65
C ASP A 62 8.74 -14.80 -0.54
N GLY A 63 8.89 -15.59 0.52
CA GLY A 63 8.14 -15.45 1.77
C GLY A 63 8.31 -14.10 2.49
N SER A 64 9.17 -13.21 1.99
CA SER A 64 9.33 -11.84 2.48
C SER A 64 8.63 -10.86 1.55
N VAL A 65 7.51 -10.31 2.03
CA VAL A 65 6.78 -9.22 1.39
C VAL A 65 7.67 -7.98 1.35
N VAL A 66 8.40 -7.76 0.26
CA VAL A 66 8.83 -6.40 -0.10
C VAL A 66 7.72 -5.84 -0.98
N ARG A 67 6.74 -5.21 -0.34
CA ARG A 67 5.78 -4.35 -1.05
C ARG A 67 6.60 -3.23 -1.66
N SER A 68 6.82 -3.24 -2.97
CA SER A 68 7.03 -1.98 -3.68
C SER A 68 5.81 -1.13 -3.39
N MET A 69 6.01 0.09 -2.86
CA MET A 69 4.91 1.01 -2.64
C MET A 69 4.16 1.21 -3.96
N SER A 70 2.83 1.05 -3.94
CA SER A 70 2.04 1.38 -5.13
C SER A 70 2.14 2.88 -5.43
N GLU A 71 1.84 3.30 -6.67
CA GLU A 71 1.75 4.74 -6.99
C GLU A 71 0.79 5.46 -6.03
N THR A 72 -0.34 4.83 -5.69
CA THR A 72 -1.29 5.33 -4.70
C THR A 72 -0.69 5.49 -3.29
N ASP A 73 0.21 4.61 -2.88
CA ASP A 73 0.90 4.74 -1.59
C ASP A 73 1.91 5.90 -1.60
N LEU A 74 2.58 6.13 -2.73
CA LEU A 74 3.49 7.27 -2.90
C LEU A 74 2.73 8.60 -2.92
N ASP A 75 1.60 8.66 -3.63
CA ASP A 75 0.71 9.83 -3.64
C ASP A 75 0.18 10.14 -2.24
N ARG A 76 -0.23 9.10 -1.50
CA ARG A 76 -0.66 9.22 -0.10
C ARG A 76 0.44 9.75 0.79
N LEU A 77 1.68 9.26 0.63
CA LEU A 77 2.82 9.76 1.38
C LEU A 77 3.04 11.27 1.11
N GLY A 78 2.93 11.69 -0.15
CA GLY A 78 3.00 13.11 -0.53
C GLY A 78 1.95 13.96 0.20
N MET A 79 0.69 13.54 0.17
CA MET A 79 -0.40 14.24 0.86
C MET A 79 -0.22 14.32 2.38
N VAL A 80 0.28 13.24 3.00
CA VAL A 80 0.55 13.23 4.46
C VAL A 80 1.67 14.21 4.81
N ILE A 81 2.74 14.26 4.02
CA ILE A 81 3.85 15.20 4.24
C ILE A 81 3.35 16.64 4.12
N GLU A 82 2.59 16.96 3.08
CA GLU A 82 2.03 18.30 2.87
C GLU A 82 1.11 18.71 4.03
N PHE A 83 0.23 17.81 4.48
CA PHE A 83 -0.64 18.06 5.63
C PHE A 83 0.14 18.33 6.93
N VAL A 84 1.16 17.52 7.21
CA VAL A 84 1.97 17.69 8.42
C VAL A 84 2.75 19.01 8.36
N GLU A 85 3.37 19.34 7.23
CA GLU A 85 4.09 20.61 7.06
C GLU A 85 3.17 21.82 7.19
N ALA A 86 1.96 21.78 6.60
CA ALA A 86 0.96 22.82 6.77
C ALA A 86 0.56 23.00 8.24
N SER A 87 0.38 21.88 8.97
CA SER A 87 0.05 21.89 10.40
C SER A 87 1.19 22.44 11.28
N LEU A 88 2.43 22.45 10.76
CA LEU A 88 3.61 22.93 11.45
C LEU A 88 3.92 24.40 11.18
N ALA A 89 3.26 25.04 10.21
CA ALA A 89 3.54 26.43 9.82
C ALA A 89 3.51 27.40 11.02
N ASP A 90 2.58 27.19 11.95
CA ASP A 90 2.38 28.03 13.12
C ASP A 90 2.98 27.44 14.42
N ALA A 91 3.58 26.24 14.36
CA ALA A 91 4.13 25.58 15.54
C ALA A 91 5.43 26.24 16.02
N LYS A 92 5.41 26.83 17.22
CA LYS A 92 6.58 27.46 17.86
C LYS A 92 6.82 26.88 19.27
N PRO A 93 8.01 26.34 19.57
CA PRO A 93 9.15 26.12 18.66
C PRO A 93 8.85 25.04 17.61
N ARG A 94 9.52 25.09 16.46
CA ARG A 94 9.36 24.07 15.43
C ARG A 94 9.81 22.71 16.00
N PRO A 95 9.01 21.64 15.87
CA PRO A 95 9.38 20.30 16.30
C PRO A 95 10.65 19.80 15.59
N GLN A 96 11.36 18.88 16.26
CA GLN A 96 12.56 18.23 15.73
C GLN A 96 12.21 17.37 14.50
N PRO A 97 13.11 17.24 13.51
CA PRO A 97 12.87 16.41 12.32
C PRO A 97 12.46 14.97 12.64
N SER A 98 12.99 14.39 13.71
CA SER A 98 12.61 13.05 14.17
C SER A 98 11.14 12.97 14.60
N GLN A 99 10.63 13.99 15.28
CA GLN A 99 9.23 14.06 15.72
C GLN A 99 8.29 14.20 14.54
N ILE A 100 8.66 15.01 13.54
CA ILE A 100 7.89 15.16 12.29
C ILE A 100 7.82 13.83 11.55
N LYS A 101 8.97 13.17 11.36
CA LYS A 101 9.07 11.86 10.72
C LYS A 101 8.21 10.81 11.45
N ASP A 102 8.21 10.77 12.77
CA ASP A 102 7.40 9.82 13.54
C ASP A 102 5.90 10.03 13.29
N VAL A 103 5.43 11.27 13.21
CA VAL A 103 4.04 11.61 12.89
C VAL A 103 3.68 11.20 11.47
N VAL A 104 4.49 11.58 10.48
CA VAL A 104 4.28 11.21 9.06
C VAL A 104 4.19 9.70 8.89
N VAL A 105 5.14 8.94 9.48
CA VAL A 105 5.16 7.48 9.38
C VAL A 105 3.93 6.86 10.07
N THR A 106 3.49 7.42 11.20
CA THR A 106 2.30 6.92 11.92
C THR A 106 1.04 7.11 11.10
N ILE A 107 0.80 8.32 10.58
CA ILE A 107 -0.39 8.63 9.77
C ILE A 107 -0.37 7.78 8.50
N PHE A 108 0.78 7.70 7.82
CA PHE A 108 0.92 6.92 6.61
C PHE A 108 0.63 5.42 6.83
N LYS A 109 1.15 4.83 7.91
CA LYS A 109 0.86 3.42 8.26
C LYS A 109 -0.62 3.18 8.58
N GLN A 110 -1.27 4.12 9.25
CA GLN A 110 -2.69 4.02 9.58
C GLN A 110 -3.56 4.09 8.33
N GLU A 111 -3.28 5.05 7.44
CA GLU A 111 -4.07 5.27 6.22
C GLU A 111 -3.83 4.19 5.17
N THR A 112 -2.61 3.68 5.07
CA THR A 112 -2.36 2.47 4.28
C THR A 112 -3.13 1.27 4.83
N ALA A 113 -3.29 1.10 6.14
CA ALA A 113 -4.13 0.03 6.68
C ALA A 113 -5.63 0.23 6.35
N ILE A 114 -6.17 1.45 6.51
CA ILE A 114 -7.59 1.75 6.25
C ILE A 114 -7.96 1.63 4.78
N ALA A 115 -7.08 2.08 3.89
CA ALA A 115 -7.31 2.00 2.45
C ALA A 115 -7.43 0.56 1.95
N TRP A 116 -6.74 -0.39 2.60
CA TRP A 116 -6.84 -1.81 2.27
C TRP A 116 -8.21 -2.39 2.65
N GLU A 117 -8.88 -1.82 3.65
CA GLU A 117 -10.18 -2.27 4.12
C GLU A 117 -11.35 -1.59 3.39
N THR A 118 -11.15 -0.36 2.92
CA THR A 118 -12.26 0.50 2.47
C THR A 118 -12.10 1.09 1.06
N GLY A 119 -10.90 1.05 0.48
CA GLY A 119 -10.58 1.74 -0.77
C GLY A 119 -10.61 3.28 -0.66
N ALA A 120 -10.68 3.83 0.56
CA ALA A 120 -10.79 5.27 0.77
C ALA A 120 -9.48 6.01 0.45
N SER A 121 -9.63 7.24 -0.07
CA SER A 121 -8.53 8.20 -0.20
C SER A 121 -8.17 8.79 1.16
N PHE A 122 -6.98 9.38 1.26
CA PHE A 122 -6.53 10.10 2.45
C PHE A 122 -7.46 11.26 2.79
N ASP A 123 -7.88 11.33 4.04
CA ASP A 123 -8.70 12.41 4.58
C ASP A 123 -7.95 13.13 5.73
N PRO A 124 -7.39 14.33 5.48
CA PRO A 124 -6.61 15.07 6.46
C PRO A 124 -7.41 15.48 7.70
N SER A 125 -8.73 15.64 7.60
CA SER A 125 -9.57 16.13 8.69
C SER A 125 -9.56 15.18 9.89
N ARG A 126 -9.36 13.88 9.66
CA ARG A 126 -9.27 12.83 10.68
C ARG A 126 -8.08 12.99 11.62
N TYR A 127 -7.06 13.73 11.19
CA TYR A 127 -5.77 13.83 11.89
C TYR A 127 -5.48 15.23 12.44
N GLN A 128 -6.31 16.23 12.15
CA GLN A 128 -6.08 17.62 12.57
C GLN A 128 -5.88 17.75 14.08
N ASP A 129 -6.82 17.23 14.87
CA ASP A 129 -6.76 17.31 16.34
C ASP A 129 -5.60 16.50 16.92
N LEU A 130 -5.31 15.33 16.33
CA LEU A 130 -4.22 14.47 16.77
C LEU A 130 -2.85 15.16 16.55
N VAL A 131 -2.65 15.73 15.36
CA VAL A 131 -1.40 16.42 15.01
C VAL A 131 -1.21 17.65 15.90
N ALA A 132 -2.26 18.43 16.11
CA ALA A 132 -2.23 19.58 17.02
C ALA A 132 -1.86 19.16 18.46
N LEU A 133 -2.41 18.05 18.95
CA LEU A 133 -2.13 17.53 20.30
C LEU A 133 -0.71 16.99 20.44
N LEU A 134 -0.23 16.21 19.48
CA LEU A 134 1.12 15.62 19.49
C LEU A 134 2.21 16.70 19.48
N PHE A 135 1.99 17.79 18.76
CA PHE A 135 2.92 18.91 18.74
C PHE A 135 2.78 19.85 19.95
N LYS A 136 1.60 19.96 20.56
CA LYS A 136 1.43 20.68 21.85
C LYS A 136 2.11 19.98 23.03
N GLN A 137 1.95 18.66 23.18
CA GLN A 137 2.47 17.92 24.34
C GLN A 137 4.00 17.85 24.38
N LYS A 138 4.66 17.69 23.23
CA LYS A 138 6.13 17.56 23.19
C LYS A 138 6.89 18.89 23.30
N GLY A 139 6.19 20.04 23.25
CA GLY A 139 6.75 21.36 23.57
C GLY A 139 6.83 21.65 25.07
N GLN A 140 6.24 20.80 25.93
CA GLN A 140 6.16 21.02 27.39
C GLN A 140 7.07 20.11 28.23
N ALA A 141 7.74 19.13 27.61
CA ALA A 141 8.77 18.34 28.29
C ALA A 141 10.12 19.08 28.20
N ARG A 142 10.33 20.04 29.11
CA ARG A 142 11.64 20.58 29.47
C ARG A 142 12.07 20.00 30.79
#